data_AF-A0A4R4YLP9-F1
#
_entry.id   AF-A0A4R4YLP9-F1
#
_cell.length_a   1.000
_cell.length_b   1.000
_cell.length_c   1.000
_cell.angle_alpha   90.00
_cell.angle_beta   90.00
_cell.angle_gamma   90.00
#
_symmetry.space_group_name_H-M   'P 1'
#
loop_
_entity.id
_entity.type
_entity.pdbx_description
1 polymer ?
#
loop_
_entity_poly.entity_id
_entity_poly.type
_entity_poly.pdbx_seq_one_letter_code
_entity_poly.pdbx_strand_id
1 'polypeptide(L)'
;MKRRTILKYGAAGLTAFAFNQVSASAASGDDPVLQRLYRDALTEGGGLVVWAGGSVPNQEDRTRQAFMTAFPGIDTTIKVRYSTEHSALIDRQLALGGLEPDVVQLQTLYDFDHWKSQNALLQYRPPGAAAVFKQYRDPDDTFIGISAQSFGRVVNTAALPEADRPRDAVDFLAPAFRDKIVVPDPTADDAVLFAFYLVTQKYGLTFMERFMEQRPLIVANSPTTNAILAAGERTVSLANVASLAPGPVQYLAPRTDQFMSWPRTAAIFRTARHPAAAKLYLAWQLSAERQSTVLQWTTRRDVTVPAGPITGYNTPLNGFRDFIRNRAAVERYRALITTFIHPGS
;
A
#
# COMPACT_ATOMS: atom_id res chain seq x y z
N MET A 1 53.11 46.50 13.75
CA MET A 1 53.43 45.33 14.62
C MET A 1 52.16 44.50 14.78
N LYS A 2 52.06 43.34 14.10
CA LYS A 2 52.09 41.97 14.69
C LYS A 2 50.93 41.74 15.69
N ARG A 3 49.94 40.85 15.50
CA ARG A 3 49.85 39.56 14.79
C ARG A 3 48.41 39.31 14.29
N ARG A 4 48.27 38.84 13.04
CA ARG A 4 47.05 38.19 12.53
C ARG A 4 47.12 36.70 12.90
N THR A 5 46.11 36.19 13.59
CA THR A 5 45.95 34.76 13.86
C THR A 5 45.25 34.13 12.66
N ILE A 6 45.99 33.32 11.90
CA ILE A 6 45.48 32.48 10.81
C ILE A 6 44.93 31.21 11.48
N LEU A 7 43.60 31.04 11.45
CA LEU A 7 42.99 29.76 11.80
C LEU A 7 43.11 28.84 10.58
N LYS A 8 43.91 27.78 10.74
CA LYS A 8 44.06 26.70 9.76
C LYS A 8 42.77 25.89 9.73
N TYR A 9 42.17 25.76 8.54
CA TYR A 9 41.14 24.75 8.27
C TYR A 9 41.78 23.37 8.43
N GLY A 10 41.46 22.68 9.53
CA GLY A 10 41.70 21.25 9.68
C GLY A 10 40.63 20.49 8.92
N ALA A 11 41.04 19.75 7.89
CA ALA A 11 40.22 18.73 7.26
C ALA A 11 39.90 17.64 8.29
N ALA A 12 38.72 17.71 8.91
CA ALA A 12 38.19 16.62 9.71
C ALA A 12 37.56 15.60 8.74
N GLY A 13 38.12 14.39 8.76
CA GLY A 13 37.84 13.33 7.82
C GLY A 13 36.36 12.93 7.77
N LEU A 14 35.90 12.74 6.53
CA LEU A 14 34.74 11.93 6.18
C LEU A 14 34.87 10.55 6.84
N THR A 15 34.21 10.36 7.97
CA THR A 15 33.92 9.01 8.47
C THR A 15 32.74 8.50 7.65
N ALA A 16 33.07 7.80 6.56
CA ALA A 16 32.11 6.99 5.83
C ALA A 16 31.57 5.94 6.81
N PHE A 17 30.32 6.10 7.24
CA PHE A 17 29.57 5.00 7.82
C PHE A 17 29.41 3.97 6.71
N ALA A 18 30.25 2.94 6.76
CA ALA A 18 30.02 1.71 6.03
C ALA A 18 28.71 1.12 6.57
N PHE A 19 27.60 1.49 5.93
CA PHE A 19 26.42 0.64 5.94
C PHE A 19 26.88 -0.68 5.34
N ASN A 20 26.89 -1.73 6.18
CA ASN A 20 26.90 -3.09 5.69
C ASN A 20 25.74 -3.20 4.71
N GLN A 21 26.05 -3.13 3.41
CA GLN A 21 25.18 -3.68 2.40
C GLN A 21 25.10 -5.16 2.70
N VAL A 22 24.09 -5.55 3.46
CA VAL A 22 23.59 -6.91 3.37
C VAL A 22 23.25 -7.08 1.90
N SER A 23 24.03 -7.88 1.20
CA SER A 23 23.82 -8.23 -0.19
C SER A 23 22.44 -8.87 -0.34
N ALA A 24 21.42 -8.04 -0.56
CA ALA A 24 20.07 -8.45 -0.93
C ALA A 24 19.99 -8.94 -2.39
N SER A 25 21.14 -9.26 -3.00
CA SER A 25 21.25 -9.70 -4.39
C SER A 25 21.22 -11.23 -4.55
N ALA A 26 21.32 -12.01 -3.47
CA ALA A 26 21.52 -13.47 -3.58
C ALA A 26 20.23 -14.30 -3.39
N ALA A 27 19.27 -13.86 -2.56
CA ALA A 27 18.19 -14.75 -2.12
C ALA A 27 17.13 -15.05 -3.19
N SER A 28 16.82 -14.13 -4.12
CA SER A 28 16.02 -14.42 -5.32
C SER A 28 16.82 -15.12 -6.43
N GLY A 29 18.15 -15.01 -6.39
CA GLY A 29 19.08 -15.70 -7.29
C GLY A 29 19.13 -17.22 -7.09
N ASP A 30 18.90 -17.69 -5.85
CA ASP A 30 19.12 -19.09 -5.48
C ASP A 30 17.86 -19.96 -5.47
N ASP A 31 16.64 -19.39 -5.53
CA ASP A 31 15.39 -20.17 -5.60
C ASP A 31 15.26 -20.84 -6.99
N PRO A 32 15.33 -22.18 -7.08
CA PRO A 32 15.31 -22.89 -8.36
C PRO A 32 14.03 -22.66 -9.17
N VAL A 33 12.91 -22.38 -8.49
CA VAL A 33 11.62 -22.13 -9.15
C VAL A 33 11.61 -20.73 -9.77
N LEU A 34 12.09 -19.71 -9.04
CA LEU A 34 12.24 -18.36 -9.60
C LEU A 34 13.23 -18.36 -10.77
N GLN A 35 14.35 -19.08 -10.66
CA GLN A 35 15.32 -19.20 -11.75
C GLN A 35 14.76 -19.90 -13.00
N ARG A 36 13.86 -20.88 -12.82
CA ARG A 36 13.14 -21.48 -13.94
C ARG A 36 12.19 -20.47 -14.59
N LEU A 37 11.35 -19.80 -13.80
CA LEU A 37 10.41 -18.78 -14.30
C LEU A 37 11.14 -17.63 -15.00
N TYR A 38 12.32 -17.25 -14.50
CA TYR A 38 13.15 -16.22 -15.10
C TYR A 38 13.69 -16.62 -16.49
N ARG A 39 14.20 -17.84 -16.63
CA ARG A 39 14.63 -18.36 -17.95
C ARG A 39 13.47 -18.45 -18.95
N ASP A 40 12.29 -18.87 -18.48
CA ASP A 40 11.08 -18.91 -19.30
C ASP A 40 10.71 -17.48 -19.77
N ALA A 41 10.75 -16.49 -18.87
CA ALA A 41 10.47 -15.09 -19.17
C ALA A 41 11.48 -14.46 -20.15
N LEU A 42 12.77 -14.80 -20.05
CA LEU A 42 13.79 -14.37 -21.02
C LEU A 42 13.53 -14.98 -22.40
N THR A 43 13.15 -16.25 -22.46
CA THR A 43 12.82 -16.95 -23.72
C THR A 43 11.58 -16.35 -24.40
N GLU A 44 10.63 -15.86 -23.59
CA GLU A 44 9.43 -15.15 -24.05
C GLU A 44 9.72 -13.74 -24.59
N GLY A 45 10.94 -13.22 -24.41
CA GLY A 45 11.37 -11.91 -24.91
C GLY A 45 11.52 -10.83 -23.84
N GLY A 46 11.28 -11.16 -22.57
CA GLY A 46 11.61 -10.29 -21.44
C GLY A 46 10.70 -9.09 -21.21
N GLY A 47 9.60 -8.93 -21.94
CA GLY A 47 8.62 -7.87 -21.68
C GLY A 47 7.75 -8.15 -20.45
N LEU A 48 7.37 -7.11 -19.71
CA LEU A 48 6.34 -7.19 -18.68
C LEU A 48 5.60 -5.86 -18.53
N VAL A 49 4.27 -5.87 -18.64
CA VAL A 49 3.41 -4.72 -18.39
C VAL A 49 2.52 -4.97 -17.18
N VAL A 50 2.71 -4.15 -16.14
CA VAL A 50 1.90 -4.16 -14.92
C VAL A 50 1.08 -2.88 -14.83
N TRP A 51 -0.23 -3.00 -14.66
CA TRP A 51 -1.10 -1.88 -14.30
C TRP A 51 -1.34 -1.90 -12.80
N ALA A 52 -0.90 -0.83 -12.13
CA ALA A 52 -0.88 -0.75 -10.68
C ALA A 52 -1.75 0.40 -10.15
N GLY A 53 -2.54 0.10 -9.11
CA GLY A 53 -3.28 1.09 -8.34
C GLY A 53 -2.35 1.98 -7.52
N GLY A 54 -2.48 3.29 -7.66
CA GLY A 54 -1.75 4.29 -6.89
C GLY A 54 -2.18 5.71 -7.24
N SER A 55 -1.66 6.70 -6.51
CA SER A 55 -2.08 8.10 -6.64
C SER A 55 -1.10 8.96 -7.43
N VAL A 56 0.17 8.52 -7.59
CA VAL A 56 1.21 9.26 -8.32
C VAL A 56 1.98 8.34 -9.28
N PRO A 57 2.39 8.81 -10.48
CA PRO A 57 2.98 7.95 -11.51
C PRO A 57 4.21 7.15 -11.08
N ASN A 58 5.04 7.71 -10.20
CA ASN A 58 6.31 7.14 -9.73
C ASN A 58 6.18 6.28 -8.46
N GLN A 59 4.96 6.00 -7.99
CA GLN A 59 4.74 5.32 -6.70
C GLN A 59 5.32 3.90 -6.66
N GLU A 60 5.42 3.23 -7.81
CA GLU A 60 5.94 1.87 -7.95
C GLU A 60 7.38 1.81 -8.51
N ASP A 61 8.08 2.95 -8.63
CA ASP A 61 9.45 2.99 -9.19
C ASP A 61 10.41 2.10 -8.42
N ARG A 62 10.32 2.08 -7.07
CA ARG A 62 11.14 1.20 -6.24
C ARG A 62 10.84 -0.28 -6.47
N THR A 63 9.56 -0.63 -6.64
CA THR A 63 9.14 -2.01 -6.95
C THR A 63 9.67 -2.42 -8.32
N ARG A 64 9.51 -1.55 -9.32
CA ARG A 64 10.01 -1.76 -10.69
C ARG A 64 11.52 -1.97 -10.69
N GLN A 65 12.27 -1.05 -10.06
CA GLN A 65 13.73 -1.14 -9.96
C GLN A 65 14.17 -2.44 -9.26
N ALA A 66 13.58 -2.76 -8.11
CA ALA A 66 13.92 -3.98 -7.38
C ALA A 66 13.68 -5.25 -8.20
N PHE A 67 12.58 -5.31 -8.97
CA PHE A 67 12.29 -6.45 -9.84
C PHE A 67 13.30 -6.57 -10.99
N MET A 68 13.60 -5.45 -11.67
CA MET A 68 14.57 -5.44 -12.77
C MET A 68 16.00 -5.71 -12.29
N THR A 69 16.34 -5.33 -11.06
CA THR A 69 17.62 -5.69 -10.43
C THR A 69 17.68 -7.18 -10.10
N ALA A 70 16.59 -7.77 -9.59
CA ALA A 70 16.52 -9.19 -9.30
C ALA A 70 16.54 -10.07 -10.58
N PHE A 71 15.98 -9.57 -11.68
CA PHE A 71 15.88 -10.29 -12.96
C PHE A 71 16.38 -9.43 -14.12
N PRO A 72 17.71 -9.31 -14.30
CA PRO A 72 18.29 -8.55 -15.40
C PRO A 72 17.76 -9.00 -16.77
N GLY A 73 17.54 -8.07 -17.70
CA GLY A 73 17.02 -8.40 -19.04
C GLY A 73 15.50 -8.57 -19.11
N ILE A 74 14.77 -8.50 -17.99
CA ILE A 74 13.32 -8.30 -18.00
C ILE A 74 13.01 -6.80 -18.06
N ASP A 75 12.47 -6.32 -19.18
CA ASP A 75 11.99 -4.96 -19.36
C ASP A 75 10.57 -4.79 -18.80
N THR A 76 10.51 -4.28 -17.57
CA THR A 76 9.25 -4.09 -16.86
C THR A 76 8.75 -2.67 -16.97
N THR A 77 7.50 -2.50 -17.37
CA THR A 77 6.75 -1.24 -17.29
C THR A 77 5.67 -1.37 -16.22
N ILE A 78 5.66 -0.47 -15.23
CA ILE A 78 4.55 -0.36 -14.27
C ILE A 78 3.83 0.96 -14.52
N LYS A 79 2.56 0.90 -14.93
CA LYS A 79 1.71 2.08 -15.14
C LYS A 79 0.85 2.33 -13.90
N VAL A 80 1.08 3.44 -13.21
CA VAL A 80 0.33 3.80 -12.01
C VAL A 80 -0.82 4.75 -12.34
N ARG A 81 -2.02 4.39 -11.89
CA ARG A 81 -3.26 5.21 -11.90
C ARG A 81 -4.12 4.83 -10.71
N TYR A 82 -5.18 5.60 -10.43
CA TYR A 82 -6.18 5.16 -9.46
C TYR A 82 -6.76 3.80 -9.85
N SER A 83 -7.05 2.95 -8.86
CA SER A 83 -7.55 1.60 -9.13
C SER A 83 -8.85 1.61 -9.92
N THR A 84 -9.74 2.57 -9.67
CA THR A 84 -11.00 2.75 -10.40
C THR A 84 -10.79 3.13 -11.87
N GLU A 85 -9.80 3.97 -12.18
CA GLU A 85 -9.44 4.29 -13.57
C GLU A 85 -8.93 3.07 -14.32
N HIS A 86 -8.00 2.34 -13.71
CA HIS A 86 -7.47 1.10 -14.29
C HIS A 86 -8.59 0.08 -14.52
N SER A 87 -9.50 -0.06 -13.57
CA SER A 87 -10.60 -1.03 -13.68
C SER A 87 -11.51 -0.72 -14.86
N ALA A 88 -11.95 0.54 -15.02
CA ALA A 88 -12.75 0.96 -16.15
C ALA A 88 -12.02 0.81 -17.50
N LEU A 89 -10.71 1.08 -17.54
CA LEU A 89 -9.89 0.89 -18.74
C LEU A 89 -9.71 -0.58 -19.09
N ILE A 90 -9.54 -1.46 -18.10
CA ILE A 90 -9.47 -2.91 -18.29
C ILE A 90 -10.78 -3.43 -18.85
N ASP A 91 -11.92 -3.06 -18.26
CA ASP A 91 -13.25 -3.49 -18.75
C ASP A 91 -13.46 -3.07 -20.21
N ARG A 92 -13.09 -1.83 -20.55
CA ARG A 92 -13.11 -1.34 -21.92
C ARG A 92 -12.23 -2.17 -22.85
N GLN A 93 -11.00 -2.48 -22.44
CA GLN A 93 -10.06 -3.24 -23.27
C GLN A 93 -10.45 -4.73 -23.38
N LEU A 94 -11.08 -5.31 -22.36
CA LEU A 94 -11.66 -6.64 -22.43
C LEU A 94 -12.84 -6.67 -23.43
N ALA A 95 -13.69 -5.65 -23.41
CA ALA A 95 -14.84 -5.55 -24.29
C ALA A 95 -14.47 -5.28 -25.77
N LEU A 96 -13.45 -4.45 -26.01
CA LEU A 96 -13.03 -4.06 -27.37
C LEU A 96 -11.87 -4.90 -27.92
N GLY A 97 -11.26 -5.74 -27.08
CA GLY A 97 -10.01 -6.42 -27.40
C GLY A 97 -8.78 -5.51 -27.25
N GLY A 98 -7.60 -6.13 -27.35
CA GLY A 98 -6.32 -5.41 -27.25
C GLY A 98 -5.90 -5.07 -25.82
N LEU A 99 -6.28 -5.90 -24.84
CA LEU A 99 -5.84 -5.76 -23.45
C LEU A 99 -4.31 -5.62 -23.37
N GLU A 100 -3.88 -4.52 -22.76
CA GLU A 100 -2.49 -4.12 -22.67
C GLU A 100 -1.72 -4.76 -21.50
N PRO A 101 -2.22 -4.75 -20.25
CA PRO A 101 -1.46 -5.31 -19.13
C PRO A 101 -1.36 -6.83 -19.18
N ASP A 102 -0.20 -7.34 -18.76
CA ASP A 102 -0.03 -8.75 -18.42
C ASP A 102 -0.55 -9.02 -17.00
N VAL A 103 -0.27 -8.08 -16.08
CA VAL A 103 -0.64 -8.13 -14.66
C VAL A 103 -1.42 -6.88 -14.28
N VAL A 104 -2.48 -7.07 -13.50
CA VAL A 104 -3.15 -5.98 -12.77
C VAL A 104 -2.90 -6.14 -11.27
N GLN A 105 -2.62 -5.04 -10.56
CA GLN A 105 -2.56 -5.00 -9.10
C GLN A 105 -3.34 -3.81 -8.54
N LEU A 106 -4.40 -4.04 -7.77
CA LEU A 106 -5.33 -2.98 -7.33
C LEU A 106 -5.81 -3.17 -5.90
N GLN A 107 -6.49 -2.13 -5.39
CA GLN A 107 -7.22 -2.16 -4.12
C GLN A 107 -8.74 -2.37 -4.29
N THR A 108 -9.28 -2.25 -5.51
CA THR A 108 -10.71 -2.48 -5.80
C THR A 108 -10.99 -3.98 -5.88
N LEU A 109 -11.08 -4.64 -4.72
CA LEU A 109 -11.07 -6.11 -4.62
C LEU A 109 -12.26 -6.80 -5.31
N TYR A 110 -13.35 -6.08 -5.57
CA TYR A 110 -14.52 -6.62 -6.27
C TYR A 110 -14.27 -6.84 -7.77
N ASP A 111 -13.32 -6.11 -8.39
CA ASP A 111 -13.02 -6.26 -9.82
C ASP A 111 -12.41 -7.63 -10.14
N PHE A 112 -11.65 -8.20 -9.21
CA PHE A 112 -11.07 -9.53 -9.39
C PHE A 112 -12.15 -10.63 -9.48
N ASP A 113 -13.22 -10.52 -8.69
CA ASP A 113 -14.37 -11.43 -8.80
C ASP A 113 -15.11 -11.20 -10.13
N HIS A 114 -15.23 -9.95 -10.58
CA HIS A 114 -15.83 -9.59 -11.86
C HIS A 114 -15.06 -10.19 -13.05
N TRP A 115 -13.76 -9.93 -13.15
CA TRP A 115 -12.91 -10.45 -14.23
C TRP A 115 -12.78 -11.97 -14.20
N LYS A 116 -12.81 -12.58 -13.01
CA LYS A 116 -12.90 -14.02 -12.86
C LYS A 116 -14.20 -14.57 -13.45
N SER A 117 -15.33 -13.93 -13.18
CA SER A 117 -16.64 -14.36 -13.72
C SER A 117 -16.70 -14.28 -15.26
N GLN A 118 -15.89 -13.39 -15.85
CA GLN A 118 -15.70 -13.26 -17.29
C GLN A 118 -14.64 -14.22 -17.86
N ASN A 119 -14.05 -15.08 -17.03
CA ASN A 119 -12.94 -15.96 -17.40
C ASN A 119 -11.70 -15.20 -17.94
N ALA A 120 -11.55 -13.93 -17.59
CA ALA A 120 -10.49 -13.05 -18.09
C ALA A 120 -9.14 -13.27 -17.39
N LEU A 121 -9.13 -13.90 -16.21
CA LEU A 121 -7.94 -14.12 -15.40
C LEU A 121 -7.32 -15.50 -15.66
N LEU A 122 -5.99 -15.56 -15.71
CA LEU A 122 -5.23 -16.79 -15.81
C LEU A 122 -5.22 -17.50 -14.44
N GLN A 123 -5.57 -18.77 -14.43
CA GLN A 123 -5.35 -19.62 -13.26
C GLN A 123 -3.85 -19.90 -13.11
N TYR A 124 -3.26 -19.37 -12.05
CA TYR A 124 -1.86 -19.55 -11.70
C TYR A 124 -1.69 -19.49 -10.20
N ARG A 125 -1.13 -20.56 -9.63
CA ARG A 125 -0.74 -20.63 -8.23
C ARG A 125 0.75 -20.34 -8.09
N PRO A 126 1.18 -19.14 -7.65
CA PRO A 126 2.60 -18.86 -7.52
C PRO A 126 3.23 -19.65 -6.35
N PRO A 127 4.55 -19.88 -6.38
CA PRO A 127 5.30 -20.32 -5.22
C PRO A 127 5.00 -19.45 -3.99
N GLY A 128 4.87 -20.06 -2.81
CA GLY A 128 4.50 -19.36 -1.57
C GLY A 128 3.00 -19.07 -1.39
N ALA A 129 2.14 -19.26 -2.41
CA ALA A 129 0.70 -19.03 -2.29
C ALA A 129 0.02 -19.87 -1.19
N ALA A 130 0.57 -21.06 -0.89
CA ALA A 130 0.09 -21.91 0.20
C ALA A 130 0.20 -21.22 1.58
N ALA A 131 1.20 -20.37 1.77
CA ALA A 131 1.46 -19.64 2.99
C ALA A 131 0.63 -18.36 3.13
N VAL A 132 0.13 -17.81 2.01
CA VAL A 132 -0.76 -16.63 2.02
C VAL A 132 -2.02 -16.93 2.85
N PHE A 133 -2.47 -15.95 3.63
CA PHE A 133 -3.73 -16.05 4.39
C PHE A 133 -4.88 -16.47 3.47
N LYS A 134 -5.75 -17.38 3.94
CA LYS A 134 -6.86 -17.91 3.12
C LYS A 134 -7.78 -16.78 2.64
N GLN A 135 -7.99 -15.76 3.46
CA GLN A 135 -8.74 -14.54 3.18
C GLN A 135 -8.18 -13.74 2.00
N TYR A 136 -6.87 -13.85 1.76
CA TYR A 136 -6.13 -13.04 0.81
C TYR A 136 -5.80 -13.78 -0.48
N ARG A 137 -6.37 -14.96 -0.72
CA ARG A 137 -6.16 -15.70 -1.97
C ARG A 137 -7.46 -16.25 -2.52
N ASP A 138 -7.55 -16.28 -3.84
CA ASP A 138 -8.63 -16.97 -4.53
C ASP A 138 -8.49 -18.49 -4.38
N PRO A 139 -9.54 -19.25 -4.01
CA PRO A 139 -9.46 -20.71 -3.97
C PRO A 139 -9.20 -21.35 -5.34
N ASP A 140 -9.53 -20.68 -6.44
CA ASP A 140 -9.31 -21.16 -7.81
C ASP A 140 -8.01 -20.63 -8.41
N ASP A 141 -7.14 -20.02 -7.60
CA ASP A 141 -5.82 -19.52 -8.00
C ASP A 141 -5.88 -18.52 -9.17
N THR A 142 -6.91 -17.67 -9.26
CA THR A 142 -7.03 -16.64 -10.32
C THR A 142 -6.52 -15.26 -9.91
N PHE A 143 -6.47 -14.97 -8.60
CA PHE A 143 -5.89 -13.76 -8.04
C PHE A 143 -5.37 -13.99 -6.62
N ILE A 144 -4.43 -13.14 -6.18
CA ILE A 144 -3.78 -13.31 -4.88
C ILE A 144 -3.33 -11.98 -4.28
N GLY A 145 -3.43 -11.86 -2.96
CA GLY A 145 -2.89 -10.77 -2.18
C GLY A 145 -1.37 -10.83 -2.16
N ILE A 146 -0.71 -9.72 -2.52
CA ILE A 146 0.74 -9.61 -2.63
C ILE A 146 1.36 -8.71 -1.55
N SER A 147 0.58 -7.90 -0.85
CA SER A 147 1.00 -7.18 0.37
C SER A 147 -0.23 -6.84 1.19
N ALA A 148 -0.11 -6.79 2.52
CA ALA A 148 -1.19 -6.37 3.39
C ALA A 148 -0.99 -4.91 3.80
N GLN A 149 -1.91 -4.05 3.37
CA GLN A 149 -1.89 -2.62 3.63
C GLN A 149 -2.97 -2.21 4.63
N SER A 150 -2.77 -1.05 5.23
CA SER A 150 -3.68 -0.43 6.19
C SER A 150 -3.64 1.08 6.04
N PHE A 151 -4.84 1.67 6.06
CA PHE A 151 -5.04 3.09 6.28
C PHE A 151 -5.45 3.29 7.74
N GLY A 152 -4.61 3.99 8.49
CA GLY A 152 -4.70 4.07 9.94
C GLY A 152 -4.02 5.33 10.48
N ARG A 153 -3.38 5.21 11.64
CA ARG A 153 -2.83 6.36 12.36
C ARG A 153 -1.42 6.61 11.89
N VAL A 154 -1.14 7.82 11.44
CA VAL A 154 0.19 8.21 11.00
C VAL A 154 0.60 9.47 11.75
N VAL A 155 1.85 9.52 12.20
CA VAL A 155 2.39 10.65 12.95
C VAL A 155 3.70 11.16 12.36
N ASN A 156 3.96 12.45 12.54
CA ASN A 156 5.31 12.99 12.47
C ASN A 156 6.01 12.68 13.80
N THR A 157 7.03 11.83 13.78
CA THR A 157 7.69 11.35 15.00
C THR A 157 8.60 12.38 15.67
N ALA A 158 9.03 13.41 14.93
CA ALA A 158 9.84 14.51 15.46
C ALA A 158 8.97 15.56 16.16
N ALA A 159 7.71 15.69 15.77
CA ALA A 159 6.78 16.66 16.34
C ALA A 159 6.12 16.18 17.66
N LEU A 160 6.08 14.87 17.91
CA LEU A 160 5.39 14.28 19.06
C LEU A 160 6.26 13.25 19.79
N PRO A 161 6.50 13.42 21.11
CA PRO A 161 7.10 12.37 21.92
C PRO A 161 6.18 11.14 21.93
N GLU A 162 6.75 9.96 22.18
CA GLU A 162 6.01 8.69 22.03
C GLU A 162 4.73 8.63 22.88
N ALA A 163 4.77 9.18 24.09
CA ALA A 163 3.64 9.19 25.02
C ALA A 163 2.42 10.00 24.50
N ASP A 164 2.66 10.99 23.63
CA ASP A 164 1.63 11.91 23.14
C ASP A 164 1.07 11.50 21.77
N ARG A 165 1.55 10.39 21.20
CA ARG A 165 1.13 9.94 19.87
C ARG A 165 -0.27 9.32 19.93
N PRO A 166 -1.24 9.78 19.12
CA PRO A 166 -2.58 9.22 19.12
C PRO A 166 -2.57 7.83 18.48
N ARG A 167 -3.28 6.87 19.07
CA ARG A 167 -3.36 5.48 18.58
C ARG A 167 -4.78 5.03 18.30
N ASP A 168 -5.75 5.43 19.11
CA ASP A 168 -7.17 5.17 18.87
C ASP A 168 -7.86 6.45 18.34
N ALA A 169 -9.03 6.32 17.70
CA ALA A 169 -9.68 7.42 16.98
C ALA A 169 -10.05 8.57 17.93
N VAL A 170 -10.51 8.23 19.13
CA VAL A 170 -10.88 9.20 20.16
C VAL A 170 -9.72 10.07 20.61
N ASP A 171 -8.46 9.61 20.51
CA ASP A 171 -7.28 10.40 20.86
C ASP A 171 -7.18 11.65 19.96
N PHE A 172 -7.59 11.54 18.69
CA PHE A 172 -7.56 12.65 17.73
C PHE A 172 -8.55 13.78 18.08
N LEU A 173 -9.48 13.55 19.02
CA LEU A 173 -10.43 14.57 19.48
C LEU A 173 -9.87 15.43 20.62
N ALA A 174 -8.66 15.15 21.09
CA ALA A 174 -8.02 15.95 22.13
C ALA A 174 -7.73 17.38 21.61
N PRO A 175 -7.94 18.43 22.41
CA PRO A 175 -7.71 19.82 21.98
C PRO A 175 -6.30 20.09 21.44
N ALA A 176 -5.30 19.31 21.87
CA ALA A 176 -3.92 19.40 21.39
C ALA A 176 -3.77 19.09 19.88
N PHE A 177 -4.72 18.38 19.27
CA PHE A 177 -4.70 18.05 17.84
C PHE A 177 -5.52 19.00 16.96
N ARG A 178 -6.16 20.02 17.54
CA ARG A 178 -6.85 21.06 16.76
C ARG A 178 -5.86 21.74 15.81
N ASP A 179 -6.24 21.85 14.55
CA ASP A 179 -5.40 22.38 13.47
C ASP A 179 -4.09 21.58 13.23
N LYS A 180 -3.97 20.35 13.76
CA LYS A 180 -2.79 19.48 13.57
C LYS A 180 -3.04 18.23 12.74
N ILE A 181 -4.28 17.97 12.39
CA ILE A 181 -4.69 16.79 11.63
C ILE A 181 -4.64 17.10 10.13
N VAL A 182 -4.10 16.17 9.33
CA VAL A 182 -4.28 16.08 7.87
C VAL A 182 -4.82 14.70 7.51
N VAL A 183 -5.77 14.60 6.60
CA VAL A 183 -6.30 13.31 6.13
C VAL A 183 -6.49 13.32 4.62
N PRO A 184 -6.29 12.18 3.93
CA PRO A 184 -6.80 12.02 2.58
C PRO A 184 -8.34 12.10 2.60
N ASP A 185 -8.93 12.60 1.52
CA ASP A 185 -10.37 12.77 1.38
C ASP A 185 -11.09 11.39 1.44
N PRO A 186 -11.90 11.11 2.48
CA PRO A 186 -12.63 9.85 2.58
C PRO A 186 -13.68 9.70 1.48
N THR A 187 -14.12 10.78 0.84
CA THR A 187 -15.08 10.74 -0.25
C THR A 187 -14.44 10.53 -1.62
N ALA A 188 -13.11 10.52 -1.72
CA ALA A 188 -12.37 10.22 -2.94
C ALA A 188 -11.82 8.79 -3.00
N ASP A 189 -11.66 8.08 -1.87
CA ASP A 189 -11.07 6.73 -1.81
C ASP A 189 -11.90 5.79 -0.91
N ASP A 190 -12.35 4.65 -1.44
CA ASP A 190 -13.09 3.61 -0.71
C ASP A 190 -12.34 3.06 0.52
N ALA A 191 -11.01 2.94 0.46
CA ALA A 191 -10.21 2.43 1.58
C ALA A 191 -10.14 3.45 2.72
N VAL A 192 -9.99 4.74 2.39
CA VAL A 192 -10.06 5.82 3.38
C VAL A 192 -11.47 5.88 3.97
N LEU A 193 -12.50 5.79 3.11
CA LEU A 193 -13.89 5.74 3.54
C LEU A 193 -14.14 4.58 4.53
N PHE A 194 -13.60 3.39 4.25
CA PHE A 194 -13.75 2.23 5.12
C PHE A 194 -13.04 2.39 6.47
N ALA A 195 -11.87 3.05 6.51
CA ALA A 195 -11.24 3.41 7.79
C ALA A 195 -12.16 4.27 8.66
N PHE A 196 -12.83 5.27 8.07
CA PHE A 196 -13.83 6.07 8.78
C PHE A 196 -15.07 5.27 9.12
N TYR A 197 -15.50 4.34 8.27
CA TYR A 197 -16.61 3.42 8.56
C TYR A 197 -16.35 2.64 9.85
N LEU A 198 -15.17 2.05 10.02
CA LEU A 198 -14.84 1.33 11.26
C LEU A 198 -14.89 2.24 12.50
N VAL A 199 -14.47 3.50 12.36
CA VAL A 199 -14.54 4.49 13.45
C VAL A 199 -15.98 4.84 13.80
N THR A 200 -16.83 5.13 12.81
CA THR A 200 -18.23 5.50 13.04
C THR A 200 -19.08 4.31 13.49
N GLN A 201 -18.73 3.08 13.12
CA GLN A 201 -19.35 1.87 13.68
C GLN A 201 -19.10 1.75 15.19
N LYS A 202 -17.91 2.13 15.68
CA LYS A 202 -17.58 2.06 17.11
C LYS A 202 -18.09 3.26 17.91
N TYR A 203 -17.95 4.47 17.38
CA TYR A 203 -18.16 5.72 18.12
C TYR A 203 -19.40 6.51 17.68
N GLY A 204 -20.13 6.04 16.67
CA GLY A 204 -21.28 6.74 16.09
C GLY A 204 -20.89 7.94 15.23
N LEU A 205 -21.89 8.54 14.57
CA LEU A 205 -21.68 9.68 13.66
C LEU A 205 -21.28 10.97 14.37
N THR A 206 -21.62 11.14 15.66
CA THR A 206 -21.15 12.27 16.48
C THR A 206 -19.62 12.32 16.58
N PHE A 207 -18.92 11.21 16.32
CA PHE A 207 -17.47 11.27 16.13
C PHE A 207 -17.08 12.23 15.00
N MET A 208 -17.78 12.19 13.86
CA MET A 208 -17.47 13.03 12.70
C MET A 208 -17.67 14.52 13.01
N GLU A 209 -18.73 14.87 13.72
CA GLU A 209 -18.98 16.25 14.18
C GLU A 209 -17.78 16.77 15.00
N ARG A 210 -17.40 16.01 16.04
CA ARG A 210 -16.27 16.35 16.92
C ARG A 210 -14.92 16.31 16.22
N PHE A 211 -14.75 15.43 15.23
CA PHE A 211 -13.55 15.34 14.42
C PHE A 211 -13.41 16.58 13.53
N MET A 212 -14.51 17.05 12.93
CA MET A 212 -14.50 18.27 12.12
C MET A 212 -14.27 19.54 12.94
N GLU A 213 -14.67 19.57 14.22
CA GLU A 213 -14.30 20.65 15.17
C GLU A 213 -12.78 20.79 15.36
N GLN A 214 -12.01 19.71 15.13
CA GLN A 214 -10.53 19.76 15.14
C GLN A 214 -9.94 20.47 13.93
N ARG A 215 -10.75 20.86 12.94
CA ARG A 215 -10.31 21.52 11.69
C ARG A 215 -9.24 20.71 10.95
N PRO A 216 -9.51 19.43 10.62
CA PRO A 216 -8.59 18.62 9.84
C PRO A 216 -8.39 19.24 8.45
N LEU A 217 -7.14 19.21 7.95
CA LEU A 217 -6.85 19.53 6.57
C LEU A 217 -7.18 18.30 5.70
N ILE A 218 -8.17 18.43 4.82
CA ILE A 218 -8.55 17.36 3.89
C ILE A 218 -7.82 17.57 2.57
N VAL A 219 -7.13 16.55 2.08
CA VAL A 219 -6.32 16.61 0.85
C VAL A 219 -6.62 15.45 -0.09
N ALA A 220 -6.21 15.57 -1.34
CA ALA A 220 -6.61 14.63 -2.39
C ALA A 220 -6.18 13.18 -2.16
N ASN A 221 -5.01 12.91 -1.55
CA ASN A 221 -4.48 11.55 -1.45
C ASN A 221 -3.40 11.38 -0.35
N SER A 222 -3.02 10.11 -0.12
CA SER A 222 -2.01 9.73 0.87
C SER A 222 -0.60 10.29 0.60
N PRO A 223 -0.07 10.32 -0.65
CA PRO A 223 1.20 10.99 -0.92
C PRO A 223 1.23 12.47 -0.49
N THR A 224 0.19 13.25 -0.80
CA THR A 224 0.08 14.65 -0.34
C THR A 224 0.00 14.71 1.18
N THR A 225 -0.77 13.83 1.81
CA THR A 225 -0.87 13.72 3.29
C THR A 225 0.51 13.48 3.91
N ASN A 226 1.30 12.54 3.37
CA ASN A 226 2.64 12.21 3.85
C ASN A 226 3.65 13.35 3.66
N ALA A 227 3.55 14.12 2.57
CA ALA A 227 4.40 15.29 2.34
C ALA A 227 4.15 16.38 3.40
N ILE A 228 2.87 16.66 3.70
CA ILE A 228 2.46 17.64 4.73
C ILE A 228 2.92 17.18 6.13
N LEU A 229 2.76 15.89 6.44
CA LEU A 229 3.26 15.31 7.70
C LEU A 229 4.78 15.44 7.80
N ALA A 230 5.51 15.09 6.74
CA ALA A 230 6.98 15.17 6.73
C ALA A 230 7.49 16.61 6.86
N ALA A 231 6.78 17.58 6.28
CA ALA A 231 7.09 19.00 6.42
C ALA A 231 6.75 19.56 7.82
N GLY A 232 5.96 18.85 8.62
CA GLY A 232 5.53 19.28 9.95
C GLY A 232 4.43 20.34 9.95
N GLU A 233 3.83 20.64 8.79
CA GLU A 233 2.70 21.57 8.67
C GLU A 233 1.46 21.06 9.44
N ARG A 234 1.27 19.73 9.41
CA ARG A 234 0.33 18.97 10.24
C ARG A 234 1.11 17.79 10.83
N THR A 235 0.73 17.30 12.00
CA THR A 235 1.59 16.35 12.76
C THR A 235 0.98 14.97 12.90
N VAL A 236 -0.32 14.83 12.63
CA VAL A 236 -1.03 13.54 12.75
C VAL A 236 -2.03 13.35 11.62
N SER A 237 -2.33 12.10 11.31
CA SER A 237 -3.34 11.72 10.32
C SER A 237 -4.13 10.51 10.80
N LEU A 238 -5.44 10.56 10.55
CA LEU A 238 -6.36 9.44 10.67
C LEU A 238 -6.64 8.90 9.26
N ALA A 239 -6.67 7.58 9.10
CA ALA A 239 -6.94 6.91 7.82
C ALA A 239 -5.90 7.17 6.71
N ASN A 240 -4.60 7.08 7.04
CA ASN A 240 -3.51 7.22 6.06
C ASN A 240 -2.50 6.05 6.12
N VAL A 241 -1.67 5.91 5.09
CA VAL A 241 -0.61 4.88 5.00
C VAL A 241 0.78 5.46 5.27
N ALA A 242 1.57 4.73 6.04
CA ALA A 242 3.01 4.96 6.21
C ALA A 242 3.70 3.64 6.60
N SER A 243 5.03 3.68 6.71
CA SER A 243 5.83 2.53 7.14
C SER A 243 5.55 2.19 8.61
N LEU A 244 5.54 0.89 8.94
CA LEU A 244 5.59 0.42 10.33
C LEU A 244 6.99 0.62 10.94
N ALA A 245 8.03 0.60 10.11
CA ALA A 245 9.39 0.82 10.56
C ALA A 245 9.56 2.25 11.10
N PRO A 246 10.39 2.45 12.14
CA PRO A 246 10.70 3.78 12.64
C PRO A 246 11.19 4.72 11.53
N GLY A 247 10.67 5.94 11.53
CA GLY A 247 10.98 6.95 10.53
C GLY A 247 10.23 8.26 10.82
N PRO A 248 10.54 9.35 10.09
CA PRO A 248 9.99 10.67 10.36
C PRO A 248 8.46 10.74 10.22
N VAL A 249 7.90 9.94 9.32
CA VAL A 249 6.46 9.71 9.16
C VAL A 249 6.21 8.22 9.40
N GLN A 250 5.54 7.90 10.51
CA GLN A 250 5.41 6.52 10.99
C GLN A 250 3.94 6.13 11.15
N TYR A 251 3.60 4.93 10.68
CA TYR A 251 2.32 4.29 10.96
C TYR A 251 2.31 3.71 12.38
N LEU A 252 1.23 3.95 13.11
CA LEU A 252 0.99 3.39 14.43
C LEU A 252 -0.22 2.47 14.38
N ALA A 253 -0.02 1.21 14.79
CA ALA A 253 -1.15 0.31 15.02
C ALA A 253 -1.98 0.81 16.23
N PRO A 254 -3.33 0.79 16.13
CA PRO A 254 -4.19 1.16 17.25
C PRO A 254 -3.97 0.28 18.48
N ARG A 255 -4.38 0.79 19.65
CA ARG A 255 -4.33 0.03 20.90
C ARG A 255 -5.55 -0.87 21.04
N THR A 256 -6.73 -0.31 20.77
CA THR A 256 -8.01 -1.00 21.00
C THR A 256 -8.95 -0.93 19.80
N ASP A 257 -8.83 0.10 18.97
CA ASP A 257 -9.69 0.28 17.81
C ASP A 257 -9.49 -0.80 16.76
N GLN A 258 -10.59 -1.10 16.06
CA GLN A 258 -10.48 -1.73 14.76
C GLN A 258 -9.77 -0.79 13.79
N PHE A 259 -8.92 -1.33 12.94
CA PHE A 259 -8.40 -0.61 11.77
C PHE A 259 -8.64 -1.36 10.48
N MET A 260 -8.71 -0.59 9.41
CA MET A 260 -8.92 -1.06 8.05
C MET A 260 -7.62 -1.72 7.57
N SER A 261 -7.68 -3.00 7.16
CA SER A 261 -6.60 -3.62 6.40
C SER A 261 -7.14 -4.33 5.16
N TRP A 262 -6.30 -4.49 4.14
CA TRP A 262 -6.63 -5.22 2.93
C TRP A 262 -5.39 -5.83 2.28
N PRO A 263 -5.56 -6.91 1.52
CA PRO A 263 -4.53 -7.36 0.61
C PRO A 263 -4.54 -6.48 -0.64
N ARG A 264 -3.46 -5.77 -0.94
CA ARG A 264 -3.24 -5.33 -2.32
C ARG A 264 -3.18 -6.60 -3.18
N THR A 265 -4.10 -6.70 -4.13
CA THR A 265 -4.37 -7.96 -4.84
C THR A 265 -3.85 -7.85 -6.26
N ALA A 266 -3.29 -8.92 -6.78
CA ALA A 266 -2.79 -9.02 -8.14
C ALA A 266 -3.36 -10.24 -8.87
N ALA A 267 -3.48 -10.11 -10.19
CA ALA A 267 -3.89 -11.18 -11.09
C ALA A 267 -3.15 -11.08 -12.42
N ILE A 268 -3.01 -12.21 -13.09
CA ILE A 268 -2.48 -12.30 -14.45
C ILE A 268 -3.67 -12.41 -15.40
N PHE A 269 -3.70 -11.66 -16.49
CA PHE A 269 -4.74 -11.83 -17.49
C PHE A 269 -4.49 -13.07 -18.35
N ARG A 270 -5.56 -13.75 -18.76
CA ARG A 270 -5.51 -14.91 -19.64
C ARG A 270 -4.88 -14.59 -21.00
N THR A 271 -5.07 -13.36 -21.48
CA THR A 271 -4.54 -12.84 -22.74
C THR A 271 -3.23 -12.07 -22.58
N ALA A 272 -2.55 -12.21 -21.42
CA ALA A 272 -1.22 -11.63 -21.22
C ALA A 272 -0.30 -11.98 -22.40
N ARG A 273 0.45 -11.00 -22.90
CA ARG A 273 1.42 -11.19 -23.98
C ARG A 273 2.70 -11.80 -23.45
N HIS A 274 2.97 -11.59 -22.16
CA HIS A 274 4.16 -12.10 -21.47
C HIS A 274 3.78 -12.94 -20.23
N PRO A 275 3.05 -14.07 -20.40
CA PRO A 275 2.62 -14.89 -19.26
C PRO A 275 3.75 -15.49 -18.43
N ALA A 276 4.94 -15.77 -18.99
CA ALA A 276 6.07 -16.26 -18.20
C ALA A 276 6.64 -15.15 -17.30
N ALA A 277 6.81 -13.93 -17.84
CA ALA A 277 7.23 -12.77 -17.05
C ALA A 277 6.20 -12.39 -15.97
N ALA A 278 4.90 -12.50 -16.29
CA ALA A 278 3.82 -12.25 -15.33
C ALA A 278 3.83 -13.26 -14.16
N LYS A 279 4.05 -14.56 -14.45
CA LYS A 279 4.20 -15.61 -13.44
C LYS A 279 5.42 -15.35 -12.55
N LEU A 280 6.55 -14.98 -13.16
CA LEU A 280 7.77 -14.58 -12.44
C LEU A 280 7.49 -13.42 -11.49
N TYR A 281 6.77 -12.39 -11.96
CA TYR A 281 6.43 -11.22 -11.14
C TYR A 281 5.59 -11.58 -9.91
N LEU A 282 4.52 -12.36 -10.07
CA LEU A 282 3.71 -12.82 -8.92
C LEU A 282 4.51 -13.73 -7.97
N ALA A 283 5.32 -14.63 -8.52
CA ALA A 283 6.18 -15.51 -7.72
C ALA A 283 7.19 -14.70 -6.90
N TRP A 284 7.82 -13.70 -7.51
CA TRP A 284 8.75 -12.80 -6.84
C TRP A 284 8.08 -11.97 -5.75
N GLN A 285 6.92 -11.38 -6.02
CA GLN A 285 6.16 -10.61 -5.01
C GLN A 285 5.86 -11.47 -3.78
N LEU A 286 5.60 -12.78 -3.96
CA LEU A 286 5.35 -13.72 -2.87
C LEU A 286 6.61 -14.41 -2.30
N SER A 287 7.81 -14.11 -2.82
CA SER A 287 9.05 -14.61 -2.24
C SER A 287 9.20 -14.14 -0.79
N ALA A 288 9.89 -14.94 0.04
CA ALA A 288 10.10 -14.57 1.45
C ALA A 288 10.86 -13.24 1.58
N GLU A 289 11.81 -12.98 0.67
CA GLU A 289 12.59 -11.75 0.60
C GLU A 289 11.72 -10.52 0.32
N ARG A 290 10.78 -10.62 -0.63
CA ARG A 290 9.85 -9.51 -0.91
C ARG A 290 8.82 -9.33 0.18
N GLN A 291 8.31 -10.42 0.74
CA GLN A 291 7.37 -10.36 1.85
C GLN A 291 7.98 -9.82 3.15
N SER A 292 9.30 -9.91 3.34
CA SER A 292 10.00 -9.34 4.51
C SER A 292 10.33 -7.85 4.37
N THR A 293 10.23 -7.29 3.15
CA THR A 293 10.55 -5.89 2.84
C THR A 293 9.32 -5.04 2.48
N VAL A 294 8.12 -5.56 2.76
CA VAL A 294 6.85 -4.84 2.60
C VAL A 294 6.77 -3.61 3.49
N LEU A 295 6.03 -2.59 3.04
CA LEU A 295 5.86 -1.32 3.77
C LEU A 295 5.19 -1.51 5.14
N GLN A 296 4.24 -2.43 5.23
CA GLN A 296 3.47 -2.72 6.44
C GLN A 296 3.51 -4.22 6.74
N TRP A 297 2.45 -4.96 6.45
CA TRP A 297 2.40 -6.39 6.76
C TRP A 297 2.56 -7.27 5.52
N THR A 298 3.12 -8.45 5.76
CA THR A 298 3.17 -9.54 4.81
C THR A 298 1.79 -10.19 4.67
N THR A 299 1.53 -10.76 3.49
CA THR A 299 0.37 -11.63 3.26
C THR A 299 0.64 -13.09 3.61
N ARG A 300 1.92 -13.46 3.79
CA ARG A 300 2.37 -14.82 4.11
C ARG A 300 2.45 -15.05 5.61
N ARG A 301 1.89 -16.18 6.06
CA ARG A 301 1.87 -16.63 7.46
C ARG A 301 3.23 -17.11 7.98
N ASP A 302 4.12 -17.50 7.08
CA ASP A 302 5.44 -18.06 7.37
C ASP A 302 6.57 -17.03 7.25
N VAL A 303 6.24 -15.75 7.02
CA VAL A 303 7.19 -14.64 7.00
C VAL A 303 6.90 -13.76 8.21
N THR A 304 7.95 -13.42 8.95
CA THR A 304 7.84 -12.51 10.10
C THR A 304 8.24 -11.11 9.65
N VAL A 305 7.47 -10.10 10.08
CA VAL A 305 7.84 -8.69 9.97
C VAL A 305 8.06 -8.10 11.38
N PRO A 306 8.81 -7.01 11.55
CA PRO A 306 9.11 -6.46 12.88
C PRO A 306 7.89 -6.14 13.74
N ALA A 307 6.77 -5.76 13.11
CA ALA A 307 5.50 -5.51 13.80
C ALA A 307 4.76 -6.79 14.23
N GLY A 308 5.30 -7.98 13.97
CA GLY A 308 4.58 -9.24 14.15
C GLY A 308 3.46 -9.47 13.12
N PRO A 309 2.72 -10.57 13.23
CA PRO A 309 1.69 -10.92 12.25
C PRO A 309 0.48 -10.00 12.37
N ILE A 310 -0.12 -9.63 11.22
CA ILE A 310 -1.32 -8.78 11.19
C ILE A 310 -2.51 -9.38 11.97
N THR A 311 -2.56 -10.71 12.10
CA THR A 311 -3.57 -11.44 12.88
C THR A 311 -3.45 -11.24 14.39
N GLY A 312 -2.33 -10.68 14.88
CA GLY A 312 -2.19 -10.27 16.27
C GLY A 312 -2.91 -8.96 16.60
N TYR A 313 -3.53 -8.32 15.61
CA TYR A 313 -4.18 -7.03 15.75
C TYR A 313 -5.70 -7.11 15.52
N ASN A 314 -6.42 -6.13 16.07
CA ASN A 314 -7.87 -5.97 15.87
C ASN A 314 -8.16 -5.40 14.47
N THR A 315 -8.08 -6.22 13.43
CA THR A 315 -8.43 -5.81 12.06
C THR A 315 -9.25 -6.89 11.35
N PRO A 316 -10.39 -6.55 10.73
CA PRO A 316 -11.18 -7.52 9.98
C PRO A 316 -10.52 -7.75 8.61
N LEU A 317 -9.76 -8.84 8.45
CA LEU A 317 -9.03 -9.13 7.20
C LEU A 317 -9.92 -9.15 5.94
N ASN A 318 -11.18 -9.59 6.06
CA ASN A 318 -12.15 -9.54 4.96
C ASN A 318 -13.02 -8.28 4.96
N GLY A 319 -12.99 -7.48 6.03
CA GLY A 319 -13.97 -6.40 6.26
C GLY A 319 -14.00 -5.39 5.12
N PHE A 320 -12.84 -5.02 4.58
CA PHE A 320 -12.80 -4.10 3.44
C PHE A 320 -13.42 -4.70 2.19
N ARG A 321 -13.08 -5.97 1.87
CA ARG A 321 -13.66 -6.70 0.74
C ARG A 321 -15.18 -6.78 0.85
N ASP A 322 -15.69 -7.11 2.03
CA ASP A 322 -17.12 -7.26 2.28
C ASP A 322 -17.84 -5.91 2.18
N PHE A 323 -17.21 -4.83 2.67
CA PHE A 323 -17.72 -3.47 2.53
C PHE A 323 -17.83 -3.05 1.07
N ILE A 324 -16.75 -3.13 0.29
CA ILE A 324 -16.74 -2.64 -1.10
C ILE A 324 -17.52 -3.49 -2.09
N ARG A 325 -17.92 -4.71 -1.73
CA ARG A 325 -18.81 -5.54 -2.54
C ARG A 325 -20.24 -4.99 -2.57
N ASN A 326 -20.68 -4.32 -1.52
CA ASN A 326 -22.01 -3.69 -1.48
C ASN A 326 -21.93 -2.24 -1.93
N ARG A 327 -21.78 -2.00 -3.25
CA ARG A 327 -21.64 -0.66 -3.81
C ARG A 327 -22.74 0.31 -3.37
N ALA A 328 -23.99 -0.13 -3.29
CA ALA A 328 -25.08 0.72 -2.85
C ALA A 328 -24.93 1.19 -1.39
N ALA A 329 -24.43 0.32 -0.49
CA ALA A 329 -24.12 0.71 0.88
C ALA A 329 -22.91 1.64 0.96
N VAL A 330 -21.87 1.39 0.16
CA VAL A 330 -20.69 2.25 0.05
C VAL A 330 -21.09 3.66 -0.37
N GLU A 331 -21.87 3.81 -1.45
CA GLU A 331 -22.28 5.14 -1.93
C GLU A 331 -23.19 5.87 -0.94
N ARG A 332 -24.09 5.16 -0.25
CA ARG A 332 -24.89 5.76 0.82
C ARG A 332 -24.03 6.27 1.97
N TYR A 333 -23.05 5.48 2.41
CA TYR A 333 -22.14 5.90 3.46
C TYR A 333 -21.20 7.03 3.01
N ARG A 334 -20.73 7.00 1.75
CA ARG A 334 -19.97 8.09 1.13
C ARG A 334 -20.74 9.39 1.17
N ALA A 335 -21.98 9.40 0.67
CA ALA A 335 -22.84 10.57 0.68
C ALA A 335 -23.09 11.10 2.10
N LEU A 336 -23.28 10.20 3.07
CA LEU A 336 -23.39 10.57 4.49
C LEU A 336 -22.10 11.22 5.03
N ILE A 337 -20.92 10.70 4.68
CA ILE A 337 -19.64 11.30 5.11
C ILE A 337 -19.40 12.66 4.42
N THR A 338 -19.82 12.81 3.15
CA THR A 338 -19.77 14.08 2.42
C THR A 338 -20.46 15.21 3.20
N THR A 339 -21.60 14.94 3.87
CA THR A 339 -22.32 15.99 4.62
C THR A 339 -21.52 16.57 5.78
N PHE A 340 -20.53 15.84 6.31
CA PHE A 340 -19.64 16.34 7.37
C PHE A 340 -18.43 17.09 6.82
N ILE A 341 -17.84 16.61 5.73
CA ILE A 341 -16.56 17.14 5.22
C ILE A 341 -16.71 18.29 4.22
N HIS A 342 -17.84 18.34 3.51
CA HIS A 342 -18.19 19.39 2.55
C HIS A 342 -19.57 19.96 2.89
N PRO A 343 -19.72 20.65 4.03
CA PRO A 343 -21.01 21.24 4.40
C PRO A 343 -21.37 22.32 3.38
N GLY A 344 -22.27 21.99 2.43
CA GLY A 344 -22.77 22.90 1.40
C GLY A 344 -22.55 22.47 -0.06
N SER A 345 -21.95 21.30 -0.31
CA SER A 345 -21.82 20.71 -1.66
C SER A 345 -23.05 19.91 -2.09
#